data_AF-A0A3A4TXN6-F1
#
_entry.id   AF-A0A3A4TXN6-F1
#
_cell.length_a   1.000
_cell.length_b   1.000
_cell.length_c   1.000
_cell.angle_alpha   90.00
_cell.angle_beta   90.00
_cell.angle_gamma   90.00
#
_symmetry.space_group_name_H-M   'P 1'
#
loop_
_entity.id
_entity.type
_entity.pdbx_description
1 polymer ?
#
loop_
_entity_poly.entity_id
_entity_poly.type
_entity_poly.pdbx_seq_one_letter_code
_entity_poly.pdbx_strand_id
1 'polypeptide(L)'
;MRVLMIVDMEGASGITTPRRSWVFNGTEDWERFGRDRITADVAAASRGALAGGAEGVSIIDFHNQRNSIRAEALPGGAVIARFDDYPVPLGGINRSHELLFLVGFHAKANAPGILAHTINDPIDDVRVNGRSVGEIGMFAGSCGTLGLRAVLVTGDRTACDEARSLSPGIVVAAVKERLADGTETTLPDEETAALISTRAQEAVREGQAVDPLDLGRPVRLEVALRRPELTDFALPPYFERVDERTLGAWAPDTYYAVTLVYALGPLYMTCYERLMEDDQRWWAGLKARYPSQVWESPELASAREQHGLTHWMGYWTGDRRRAMEQLLDRLAR
;
A
#
# COMPACT_ATOMS: atom_id res chain seq x y z
N MET A 1 -5.84 4.76 -28.92
CA MET A 1 -5.16 4.62 -27.60
C MET A 1 -6.01 3.80 -26.63
N ARG A 2 -5.40 2.88 -25.88
CA ARG A 2 -6.07 2.11 -24.81
C ARG A 2 -5.45 2.39 -23.45
N VAL A 3 -6.29 2.37 -22.42
CA VAL A 3 -5.90 2.63 -21.03
C VAL A 3 -5.85 1.32 -20.25
N LEU A 4 -4.73 1.07 -19.59
CA LEU A 4 -4.63 0.11 -18.51
C LEU A 4 -4.93 0.84 -17.19
N MET A 5 -5.84 0.32 -16.40
CA MET A 5 -6.17 0.83 -15.08
C MET A 5 -5.81 -0.23 -14.04
N ILE A 6 -4.81 0.07 -13.21
CA ILE A 6 -4.52 -0.71 -12.01
C ILE A 6 -5.22 -0.03 -10.85
N VAL A 7 -5.90 -0.84 -10.04
CA VAL A 7 -6.78 -0.36 -8.99
C VAL A 7 -6.32 -0.86 -7.64
N ASP A 8 -6.33 0.05 -6.68
CA ASP A 8 -6.19 -0.21 -5.26
C ASP A 8 -7.34 0.46 -4.48
N MET A 9 -7.45 0.25 -3.17
CA MET A 9 -8.66 0.60 -2.42
C MET A 9 -8.44 1.63 -1.32
N GLU A 10 -7.30 1.63 -0.65
CA GLU A 10 -7.00 2.49 0.50
C GLU A 10 -7.08 3.97 0.14
N GLY A 11 -6.85 4.34 -1.12
CA GLY A 11 -6.95 5.69 -1.67
C GLY A 11 -8.34 6.06 -2.20
N ALA A 12 -9.30 5.15 -2.24
CA ALA A 12 -10.65 5.41 -2.75
C ALA A 12 -11.38 6.52 -1.97
N SER A 13 -12.29 7.21 -2.63
CA SER A 13 -13.16 8.20 -2.02
C SER A 13 -13.94 7.65 -0.81
N GLY A 14 -14.15 8.47 0.21
CA GLY A 14 -14.87 8.06 1.43
C GLY A 14 -14.10 7.13 2.38
N ILE A 15 -13.04 6.45 1.93
CA ILE A 15 -12.23 5.56 2.77
C ILE A 15 -11.26 6.42 3.60
N THR A 16 -11.42 6.39 4.91
CA THR A 16 -10.60 7.13 5.89
C THR A 16 -10.13 6.17 6.99
N THR A 17 -9.19 6.58 7.84
CA THR A 17 -8.69 5.77 8.95
C THR A 17 -9.80 5.27 9.87
N PRO A 18 -10.80 6.08 10.28
CA PRO A 18 -11.95 5.57 11.04
C PRO A 18 -12.78 4.51 10.29
N ARG A 19 -12.65 4.42 8.97
CA ARG A 19 -13.31 3.45 8.09
C ARG A 19 -12.33 2.40 7.55
N ARG A 20 -11.21 2.13 8.23
CA ARG A 20 -10.22 1.14 7.78
C ARG A 20 -10.82 -0.25 7.58
N SER A 21 -11.89 -0.62 8.28
CA SER A 21 -12.60 -1.90 8.04
C SER A 21 -13.10 -2.06 6.60
N TRP A 22 -13.30 -0.96 5.87
CA TRP A 22 -13.87 -0.96 4.53
C TRP A 22 -12.89 -1.47 3.47
N VAL A 23 -11.60 -1.61 3.79
CA VAL A 23 -10.57 -2.12 2.88
C VAL A 23 -10.19 -3.58 3.16
N PHE A 24 -10.87 -4.26 4.09
CA PHE A 24 -10.54 -5.66 4.39
C PHE A 24 -11.52 -6.62 3.74
N ASN A 25 -11.04 -7.36 2.74
CA ASN A 25 -11.86 -8.29 1.95
C ASN A 25 -12.61 -9.29 2.84
N GLY A 26 -13.86 -9.57 2.48
CA GLY A 26 -14.72 -10.52 3.19
C GLY A 26 -15.36 -9.98 4.47
N THR A 27 -15.06 -8.75 4.91
CA THR A 27 -15.80 -8.11 5.99
C THR A 27 -17.14 -7.56 5.51
N GLU A 28 -18.12 -7.44 6.42
CA GLU A 28 -19.44 -6.86 6.10
C GLU A 28 -19.32 -5.40 5.62
N ASP A 29 -18.43 -4.63 6.27
CA ASP A 29 -18.17 -3.23 5.92
C ASP A 29 -17.57 -3.09 4.51
N TRP A 30 -16.61 -3.94 4.16
CA TRP A 30 -16.04 -3.97 2.82
C TRP A 30 -17.11 -4.30 1.77
N GLU A 31 -17.91 -5.34 2.01
CA GLU A 31 -18.94 -5.77 1.06
C GLU A 31 -20.04 -4.71 0.89
N ARG A 32 -20.47 -4.07 1.98
CA ARG A 32 -21.56 -3.08 1.96
C ARG A 32 -21.14 -1.71 1.49
N PHE A 33 -19.92 -1.27 1.77
CA PHE A 33 -19.52 0.12 1.59
C PHE A 33 -18.24 0.26 0.80
N GLY A 34 -17.19 -0.47 1.19
CA GLY A 34 -15.88 -0.36 0.57
C GLY A 34 -15.94 -0.57 -0.93
N ARG A 35 -16.49 -1.70 -1.37
CA ARG A 35 -16.60 -2.06 -2.80
C ARG A 35 -17.33 -1.00 -3.61
N ASP A 36 -18.36 -0.40 -3.05
CA ASP A 36 -19.15 0.64 -3.72
C ASP A 36 -18.33 1.92 -3.92
N ARG A 37 -17.50 2.31 -2.94
CA ARG A 37 -16.61 3.47 -3.07
C ARG A 37 -15.62 3.28 -4.22
N ILE A 38 -14.82 2.21 -4.18
CA ILE A 38 -13.79 2.00 -5.20
C ILE A 38 -14.38 1.70 -6.57
N THR A 39 -15.52 1.00 -6.64
CA THR A 39 -16.23 0.78 -7.91
C THR A 39 -16.70 2.11 -8.51
N ALA A 40 -17.21 3.04 -7.70
CA ALA A 40 -17.65 4.35 -8.18
C ALA A 40 -16.47 5.17 -8.77
N ASP A 41 -15.32 5.17 -8.09
CA ASP A 41 -14.10 5.83 -8.56
C ASP A 41 -13.59 5.23 -9.88
N VAL A 42 -13.52 3.89 -9.97
CA VAL A 42 -13.13 3.17 -11.19
C VAL A 42 -14.10 3.45 -12.34
N ALA A 43 -15.40 3.46 -12.07
CA ALA A 43 -16.40 3.75 -13.08
C ALA A 43 -16.31 5.21 -13.56
N ALA A 44 -16.03 6.16 -12.66
CA ALA A 44 -15.79 7.56 -13.01
C ALA A 44 -14.53 7.73 -13.86
N ALA A 45 -13.42 7.10 -13.49
CA ALA A 45 -12.18 7.13 -14.24
C ALA A 45 -12.35 6.50 -15.64
N SER A 46 -13.11 5.41 -15.72
CA SER A 46 -13.42 4.75 -16.99
C SER A 46 -14.27 5.62 -17.90
N ARG A 47 -15.32 6.27 -17.38
CA ARG A 47 -16.13 7.23 -18.14
C ARG A 47 -15.29 8.41 -18.64
N GLY A 48 -14.45 8.96 -17.78
CA GLY A 48 -13.53 10.05 -18.14
C GLY A 48 -12.56 9.65 -19.23
N ALA A 49 -11.95 8.47 -19.13
CA ALA A 49 -11.03 7.96 -20.15
C ALA A 49 -11.70 7.80 -21.51
N LEU A 50 -12.88 7.18 -21.55
CA LEU A 50 -13.66 7.01 -22.78
C LEU A 50 -14.07 8.36 -23.38
N ALA A 51 -14.51 9.31 -22.55
CA ALA A 51 -14.83 10.68 -22.97
C ALA A 51 -13.58 11.47 -23.43
N GLY A 52 -12.38 11.05 -23.02
CA GLY A 52 -11.10 11.57 -23.49
C GLY A 52 -10.67 11.03 -24.85
N GLY A 53 -11.36 10.01 -25.37
CA GLY A 53 -11.06 9.38 -26.66
C GLY A 53 -10.32 8.05 -26.54
N ALA A 54 -10.25 7.43 -25.35
CA ALA A 54 -9.73 6.08 -25.24
C ALA A 54 -10.66 5.08 -25.95
N GLU A 55 -10.08 4.15 -26.71
CA GLU A 55 -10.81 3.09 -27.43
C GLU A 55 -11.29 1.96 -26.52
N GLY A 56 -10.77 1.92 -25.29
CA GLY A 56 -11.15 0.94 -24.29
C GLY A 56 -10.29 1.04 -23.04
N VAL A 57 -10.86 0.55 -21.95
CA VAL A 57 -10.24 0.54 -20.62
C VAL A 57 -10.15 -0.90 -20.15
N SER A 58 -8.95 -1.36 -19.81
CA SER A 58 -8.74 -2.65 -19.16
C SER A 58 -8.43 -2.41 -17.69
N ILE A 59 -9.18 -3.05 -16.80
CA ILE A 59 -9.10 -2.85 -15.36
C ILE A 59 -8.48 -4.08 -14.71
N ILE A 60 -7.52 -3.87 -13.82
CA ILE A 60 -6.93 -4.87 -12.94
C ILE A 60 -7.17 -4.41 -11.52
N ASP A 61 -7.92 -5.21 -10.77
CA ASP A 61 -8.00 -5.06 -9.31
C ASP A 61 -6.74 -5.67 -8.71
N PHE A 62 -5.98 -4.87 -7.97
CA PHE A 62 -4.76 -5.32 -7.30
C PHE A 62 -4.92 -5.39 -5.78
N HIS A 63 -6.03 -4.89 -5.25
CA HIS A 63 -6.26 -4.81 -3.82
C HIS A 63 -6.55 -6.20 -3.21
N ASN A 64 -5.76 -6.63 -2.22
CA ASN A 64 -5.96 -7.85 -1.44
C ASN A 64 -6.27 -9.11 -2.30
N GLN A 65 -7.53 -9.57 -2.30
CA GLN A 65 -7.97 -10.77 -3.03
C GLN A 65 -8.51 -10.46 -4.44
N ARG A 66 -8.37 -9.21 -4.92
CA ARG A 66 -8.64 -8.80 -6.31
C ARG A 66 -10.11 -8.98 -6.73
N ASN A 67 -11.02 -8.77 -5.78
CA ASN A 67 -12.46 -8.96 -5.94
C ASN A 67 -13.30 -7.76 -5.45
N SER A 68 -12.68 -6.59 -5.36
CA SER A 68 -13.27 -5.35 -4.87
C SER A 68 -14.26 -4.76 -5.87
N ILE A 69 -13.96 -4.82 -7.17
CA ILE A 69 -14.75 -4.12 -8.21
C ILE A 69 -16.02 -4.90 -8.61
N ARG A 70 -17.15 -4.19 -8.63
CA ARG A 70 -18.44 -4.68 -9.16
C ARG A 70 -18.52 -4.43 -10.66
N ALA A 71 -18.49 -5.49 -11.46
CA ALA A 71 -18.43 -5.40 -12.92
C ALA A 71 -19.69 -4.80 -13.55
N GLU A 72 -20.84 -5.03 -12.91
CA GLU A 72 -22.16 -4.54 -13.31
C GLU A 72 -22.30 -3.01 -13.29
N ALA A 73 -21.41 -2.31 -12.56
CA ALA A 73 -21.42 -0.85 -12.47
C ALA A 73 -20.47 -0.17 -13.47
N LEU A 74 -19.69 -0.95 -14.24
CA LEU A 74 -18.72 -0.41 -15.19
C LEU A 74 -19.42 0.07 -16.48
N PRO A 75 -18.97 1.19 -17.07
CA PRO A 75 -19.51 1.66 -18.34
C PRO A 75 -19.11 0.73 -19.50
N GLY A 76 -19.90 0.74 -20.58
CA GLY A 76 -19.51 0.08 -21.83
C GLY A 76 -18.15 0.56 -22.33
N GLY A 77 -17.30 -0.36 -22.77
CA GLY A 77 -15.90 -0.06 -23.19
C GLY A 77 -14.87 -0.25 -22.08
N ALA A 78 -15.30 -0.45 -20.82
CA ALA A 78 -14.44 -0.89 -19.73
C ALA A 78 -14.59 -2.40 -19.48
N VAL A 79 -13.47 -3.11 -19.31
CA VAL A 79 -13.44 -4.56 -19.06
C VAL A 79 -12.51 -4.84 -17.90
N ILE A 80 -13.01 -5.52 -16.88
CA ILE A 80 -12.20 -6.00 -15.76
C ILE A 80 -11.62 -7.38 -16.07
N ALA A 81 -10.30 -7.49 -15.91
CA ALA A 81 -9.58 -8.76 -15.94
C ALA A 81 -9.49 -9.32 -14.51
N ARG A 82 -9.71 -10.63 -14.38
CA ARG A 82 -9.56 -11.37 -13.12
C ARG A 82 -8.60 -12.53 -13.35
N PHE A 83 -7.77 -12.81 -12.35
CA PHE A 83 -6.75 -13.86 -12.40
C PHE A 83 -6.50 -14.39 -10.99
N ASP A 84 -6.15 -15.67 -10.90
CA ASP A 84 -5.93 -16.36 -9.62
C ASP A 84 -4.43 -16.47 -9.27
N ASP A 85 -3.53 -16.30 -10.25
CA ASP A 85 -2.09 -16.57 -10.09
C ASP A 85 -1.24 -15.33 -9.77
N TYR A 86 -0.16 -15.56 -9.02
CA TYR A 86 0.88 -14.59 -8.68
C TYR A 86 2.25 -15.04 -9.25
N PRO A 87 3.12 -14.11 -9.71
CA PRO A 87 2.92 -12.67 -9.91
C PRO A 87 2.06 -12.38 -11.13
N VAL A 88 1.30 -11.28 -11.08
CA VAL A 88 0.59 -10.75 -12.25
C VAL A 88 1.62 -10.49 -13.33
N PRO A 89 1.59 -11.20 -14.48
CA PRO A 89 2.43 -10.83 -15.58
C PRO A 89 1.85 -9.53 -16.14
N LEU A 90 2.34 -8.37 -15.68
CA LEU A 90 2.02 -7.09 -16.33
C LEU A 90 2.35 -7.15 -17.84
N GLY A 91 3.28 -8.04 -18.23
CA GLY A 91 3.57 -8.39 -19.63
C GLY A 91 2.47 -9.17 -20.37
N GLY A 92 1.52 -9.80 -19.68
CA GLY A 92 0.36 -10.49 -20.27
C GLY A 92 -0.78 -9.54 -20.63
N ILE A 93 -0.85 -8.37 -19.99
CA ILE A 93 -1.83 -7.32 -20.30
C ILE A 93 -1.31 -6.37 -21.40
N ASN A 94 0.01 -6.26 -21.55
CA ASN A 94 0.64 -5.31 -22.47
C ASN A 94 0.83 -5.86 -23.90
N ARG A 95 -0.17 -5.73 -24.77
CA ARG A 95 0.16 -5.61 -26.21
C ARG A 95 -0.49 -4.44 -26.92
N SER A 96 -1.39 -3.69 -26.29
CA SER A 96 -2.12 -2.61 -26.95
C SER A 96 -2.41 -1.39 -26.06
N HIS A 97 -1.89 -1.34 -24.83
CA HIS A 97 -2.08 -0.21 -23.91
C HIS A 97 -0.90 0.76 -23.98
N GLU A 98 -1.22 2.04 -23.96
CA GLU A 98 -0.23 3.12 -24.04
C GLU A 98 -0.20 3.96 -22.76
N LEU A 99 -1.34 4.02 -22.08
CA LEU A 99 -1.57 4.83 -20.90
C LEU A 99 -1.87 3.95 -19.69
N LEU A 100 -1.35 4.34 -18.54
CA LEU A 100 -1.57 3.71 -17.24
C LEU A 100 -2.28 4.71 -16.32
N PHE A 101 -3.39 4.26 -15.76
CA PHE A 101 -4.11 4.91 -14.67
C PHE A 101 -3.92 4.07 -13.40
N LEU A 102 -3.59 4.73 -12.30
CA LEU A 102 -3.52 4.15 -10.96
C LEU A 102 -4.67 4.74 -10.13
N VAL A 103 -5.72 3.96 -9.91
CA VAL A 103 -6.97 4.45 -9.30
C VAL A 103 -7.11 3.92 -7.89
N GLY A 104 -7.39 4.81 -6.92
CA GLY A 104 -7.59 4.44 -5.52
C GLY A 104 -6.29 4.15 -4.76
N PHE A 105 -5.17 4.70 -5.22
CA PHE A 105 -3.85 4.48 -4.62
C PHE A 105 -3.62 5.35 -3.38
N HIS A 106 -2.77 4.87 -2.47
CA HIS A 106 -2.37 5.56 -1.26
C HIS A 106 -0.87 5.92 -1.28
N ALA A 107 -0.48 6.80 -0.35
CA ALA A 107 0.92 7.15 -0.16
C ALA A 107 1.73 5.97 0.40
N LYS A 108 3.03 5.95 0.10
CA LYS A 108 3.98 4.97 0.62
C LYS A 108 4.08 4.96 2.14
N ALA A 109 4.68 3.89 2.68
CA ALA A 109 4.91 3.72 4.11
C ALA A 109 5.64 4.92 4.71
N ASN A 110 5.24 5.28 5.93
CA ASN A 110 5.80 6.41 6.70
C ASN A 110 5.55 7.81 6.09
N ALA A 111 4.82 7.93 4.97
CA ALA A 111 4.28 9.20 4.51
C ALA A 111 3.03 9.62 5.31
N PRO A 112 2.73 10.92 5.46
CA PRO A 112 1.57 11.41 6.22
C PRO A 112 0.24 11.25 5.44
N GLY A 113 0.07 10.15 4.71
CA GLY A 113 -1.14 9.84 3.95
C GLY A 113 -2.18 9.06 4.74
N ILE A 114 -3.39 8.99 4.19
CA ILE A 114 -4.46 8.15 4.73
C ILE A 114 -4.14 6.68 4.44
N LEU A 115 -4.11 5.83 5.47
CA LEU A 115 -3.79 4.38 5.36
C LEU A 115 -2.45 4.09 4.66
N ALA A 116 -1.47 4.99 4.83
CA ALA A 116 -0.18 4.91 4.15
C ALA A 116 0.63 3.68 4.55
N HIS A 117 0.99 2.85 3.57
CA HIS A 117 1.84 1.67 3.71
C HIS A 117 2.51 1.34 2.37
N THR A 118 3.26 0.24 2.30
CA THR A 118 3.87 -0.21 1.04
C THR A 118 3.86 -1.73 1.00
N ILE A 119 3.02 -2.30 0.13
CA ILE A 119 2.75 -3.74 -0.06
C ILE A 119 2.06 -4.37 1.15
N ASN A 120 2.68 -4.25 2.33
CA ASN A 120 2.17 -4.74 3.60
C ASN A 120 2.80 -4.01 4.79
N ASP A 121 2.16 -4.08 5.95
CA ASP A 121 2.58 -3.41 7.19
C ASP A 121 4.03 -3.70 7.66
N PRO A 122 4.62 -4.90 7.41
CA PRO A 122 6.01 -5.20 7.76
C PRO A 122 7.08 -4.39 7.02
N ILE A 123 6.75 -3.76 5.88
CA ILE A 123 7.71 -2.98 5.08
C ILE A 123 7.65 -1.50 5.51
N ASP A 124 8.82 -0.93 5.82
CA ASP A 124 8.98 0.48 6.19
C ASP A 124 9.36 1.36 5.00
N ASP A 125 10.15 0.84 4.07
CA ASP A 125 10.55 1.56 2.86
C ASP A 125 10.97 0.58 1.75
N VAL A 126 10.71 0.96 0.50
CA VAL A 126 11.23 0.28 -0.69
C VAL A 126 12.03 1.31 -1.48
N ARG A 127 13.29 0.99 -1.75
CA ARG A 127 14.17 1.84 -2.56
C ARG A 127 14.55 1.12 -3.85
N VAL A 128 14.45 1.85 -4.96
CA VAL A 128 14.92 1.41 -6.28
C VAL A 128 16.00 2.37 -6.73
N ASN A 129 17.23 1.89 -6.89
CA ASN A 129 18.42 2.71 -7.18
C ASN A 129 18.56 3.91 -6.21
N GLY A 130 18.34 3.64 -4.92
CA GLY A 130 18.42 4.65 -3.85
C GLY A 130 17.20 5.58 -3.73
N ARG A 131 16.25 5.52 -4.67
CA ARG A 131 15.02 6.32 -4.63
C ARG A 131 13.92 5.58 -3.86
N SER A 132 13.43 6.17 -2.77
CA SER A 132 12.29 5.64 -2.00
C SER A 132 10.97 5.77 -2.78
N VAL A 133 10.28 4.65 -2.97
CA VAL A 133 9.05 4.50 -3.77
C VAL A 133 8.00 3.69 -3.00
N GLY A 134 6.73 4.08 -3.13
CA GLY A 134 5.61 3.22 -2.77
C GLY A 134 5.14 2.37 -3.95
N GLU A 135 3.92 1.85 -3.81
CA GLU A 135 3.25 1.08 -4.84
C GLU A 135 3.04 1.90 -6.12
N ILE A 136 2.75 3.20 -6.00
CA ILE A 136 2.67 4.12 -7.15
C ILE A 136 3.93 4.05 -8.01
N GLY A 137 5.10 4.21 -7.39
CA GLY A 137 6.38 4.18 -8.10
C GLY A 137 6.74 2.79 -8.62
N MET A 138 6.42 1.74 -7.87
CA MET A 138 6.62 0.36 -8.29
C MET A 138 5.78 0.00 -9.52
N PHE A 139 4.48 0.26 -9.52
CA PHE A 139 3.61 -0.01 -10.66
C PHE A 139 3.93 0.89 -11.85
N ALA A 140 4.09 2.19 -11.63
CA ALA A 140 4.43 3.13 -12.71
C ALA A 140 5.77 2.77 -13.36
N GLY A 141 6.80 2.44 -12.56
CA GLY A 141 8.11 2.06 -13.08
C GLY A 141 8.09 0.70 -13.78
N SER A 142 7.36 -0.27 -13.23
CA SER A 142 7.18 -1.60 -13.82
C SER A 142 6.45 -1.54 -15.17
N CYS A 143 5.34 -0.81 -15.26
CA CYS A 143 4.65 -0.56 -16.53
C CYS A 143 5.45 0.35 -17.48
N GLY A 144 6.29 1.24 -16.93
CA GLY A 144 7.23 2.03 -17.72
C GLY A 144 8.25 1.18 -18.47
N THR A 145 8.69 0.04 -17.90
CA THR A 145 9.60 -0.87 -18.61
C THR A 145 9.00 -1.47 -19.88
N LEU A 146 7.65 -1.54 -19.88
CA LEU A 146 6.77 -2.03 -20.92
C LEU A 146 6.31 -0.93 -21.91
N GLY A 147 6.72 0.33 -21.68
CA GLY A 147 6.43 1.48 -22.53
C GLY A 147 5.13 2.23 -22.18
N LEU A 148 4.44 1.85 -21.10
CA LEU A 148 3.22 2.54 -20.66
C LEU A 148 3.56 3.82 -19.91
N ARG A 149 2.75 4.85 -20.12
CA ARG A 149 2.87 6.16 -19.46
C ARG A 149 1.90 6.22 -18.29
N ALA A 150 2.41 6.34 -17.06
CA ALA A 150 1.59 6.63 -15.90
C ALA A 150 1.10 8.08 -15.97
N VAL A 151 -0.18 8.27 -16.33
CA VAL A 151 -0.73 9.59 -16.68
C VAL A 151 -1.84 10.05 -15.76
N LEU A 152 -2.40 9.14 -14.95
CA LEU A 152 -3.36 9.47 -13.90
C LEU A 152 -3.06 8.70 -12.62
N VAL A 153 -3.06 9.41 -11.48
CA VAL A 153 -3.18 8.83 -10.15
C VAL A 153 -4.40 9.41 -9.44
N THR A 154 -5.24 8.58 -8.85
CA THR A 154 -6.31 9.01 -7.93
C THR A 154 -6.05 8.44 -6.54
N GLY A 155 -6.33 9.23 -5.50
CA GLY A 155 -5.98 8.86 -4.14
C GLY A 155 -6.17 9.99 -3.13
N ASP A 156 -5.46 9.91 -2.01
CA ASP A 156 -5.33 11.05 -1.11
C ASP A 156 -4.35 12.10 -1.65
N ARG A 157 -4.35 13.31 -1.07
CA ARG A 157 -3.41 14.39 -1.42
C ARG A 157 -1.95 13.90 -1.40
N THR A 158 -1.55 13.13 -0.40
CA THR A 158 -0.18 12.65 -0.23
C THR A 158 0.22 11.68 -1.34
N ALA A 159 -0.66 10.74 -1.72
CA ALA A 159 -0.47 9.88 -2.88
C ALA A 159 -0.29 10.67 -4.19
N CYS A 160 -1.10 11.72 -4.36
CA CYS A 160 -1.02 12.60 -5.54
C CYS A 160 0.31 13.37 -5.60
N ASP A 161 0.83 13.81 -4.45
CA ASP A 161 2.11 14.51 -4.38
C ASP A 161 3.29 13.54 -4.59
N GLU A 162 3.21 12.30 -4.08
CA GLU A 162 4.14 11.23 -4.40
C GLU A 162 4.18 10.99 -5.92
N ALA A 163 3.03 10.84 -6.57
CA ALA A 163 2.92 10.63 -8.00
C ALA A 163 3.58 11.74 -8.82
N ARG A 164 3.33 13.02 -8.48
CA ARG A 164 3.96 14.18 -9.15
C ARG A 164 5.47 14.22 -8.96
N SER A 165 5.96 13.80 -7.79
CA SER A 165 7.40 13.72 -7.56
C SER A 165 8.06 12.65 -8.44
N LEU A 166 7.33 11.57 -8.75
CA LEU A 166 7.78 10.44 -9.56
C LEU A 166 7.75 10.75 -11.06
N SER A 167 6.65 11.32 -11.53
CA SER A 167 6.38 11.55 -12.95
C SER A 167 5.92 12.98 -13.19
N PRO A 168 6.82 13.91 -13.56
CA PRO A 168 6.45 15.28 -13.90
C PRO A 168 5.44 15.31 -15.05
N GLY A 169 4.36 16.08 -14.88
CA GLY A 169 3.27 16.18 -15.87
C GLY A 169 2.15 15.14 -15.69
N ILE A 170 2.25 14.23 -14.72
CA ILE A 170 1.15 13.33 -14.38
C ILE A 170 -0.08 14.10 -13.90
N VAL A 171 -1.26 13.73 -14.39
CA VAL A 171 -2.54 14.25 -13.89
C VAL A 171 -2.89 13.53 -12.59
N VAL A 172 -3.45 14.25 -11.63
CA VAL A 172 -3.84 13.64 -10.35
C VAL A 172 -5.24 14.08 -9.91
N ALA A 173 -5.93 13.20 -9.21
CA ALA A 173 -7.23 13.47 -8.57
C ALA A 173 -7.15 13.15 -7.08
N ALA A 174 -6.87 14.17 -6.27
CA ALA A 174 -6.89 14.06 -4.81
C ALA A 174 -8.36 14.15 -4.33
N VAL A 175 -8.93 13.01 -3.93
CA VAL A 175 -10.36 12.89 -3.54
C VAL A 175 -10.57 13.01 -2.03
N LYS A 176 -9.48 12.99 -1.28
CA LYS A 176 -9.43 13.07 0.18
C LYS A 176 -8.06 13.57 0.63
N GLU A 177 -7.95 14.00 1.87
CA GLU A 177 -6.68 14.43 2.43
C GLU A 177 -6.62 14.28 3.95
N ARG A 178 -5.39 14.18 4.47
CA ARG A 178 -5.10 14.30 5.89
C ARG A 178 -4.51 15.68 6.15
N LEU A 179 -5.16 16.43 7.04
CA LEU A 179 -4.71 17.74 7.49
C LEU A 179 -3.62 17.61 8.55
N ALA A 180 -2.90 18.71 8.80
CA ALA A 180 -1.76 18.74 9.73
C ALA A 180 -2.13 18.39 11.18
N ASP A 181 -3.38 18.63 11.59
CA ASP A 181 -3.90 18.29 12.92
C ASP A 181 -4.37 16.82 13.02
N GLY A 182 -4.21 16.04 11.94
CA GLY A 182 -4.63 14.65 11.85
C GLY A 182 -6.06 14.43 11.38
N THR A 183 -6.84 15.50 11.17
CA THR A 183 -8.19 15.43 10.60
C THR A 183 -8.13 14.88 9.18
N GLU A 184 -9.00 13.93 8.85
CA GLU A 184 -9.14 13.39 7.51
C GLU A 184 -10.44 13.88 6.88
N THR A 185 -10.36 14.41 5.66
CA THR A 185 -11.51 14.89 4.90
C THR A 185 -11.62 14.12 3.59
N THR A 186 -12.84 14.01 3.07
CA THR A 186 -13.15 13.40 1.77
C THR A 186 -14.14 14.28 1.05
N LEU A 187 -14.03 14.33 -0.27
CA LEU A 187 -15.04 15.00 -1.11
C LEU A 187 -16.36 14.21 -1.07
N PRO A 188 -17.51 14.88 -1.29
CA PRO A 188 -18.77 14.21 -1.56
C PRO A 188 -18.70 13.29 -2.79
N ASP A 189 -19.55 12.27 -2.84
CA ASP A 189 -19.54 11.25 -3.91
C ASP A 189 -19.70 11.87 -5.32
N GLU A 190 -20.59 12.86 -5.47
CA GLU A 190 -20.83 13.53 -6.76
C GLU A 190 -19.62 14.36 -7.20
N GLU A 191 -19.02 15.12 -6.27
CA GLU A 191 -17.82 15.94 -6.53
C GLU A 191 -16.62 15.05 -6.86
N THR A 192 -16.47 13.94 -6.14
CA THR A 192 -15.44 12.93 -6.40
C THR A 192 -15.58 12.37 -7.82
N ALA A 193 -16.78 11.90 -8.19
CA ALA A 193 -17.01 11.30 -9.50
C ALA A 193 -16.76 12.31 -10.63
N ALA A 194 -17.19 13.57 -10.45
CA ALA A 194 -16.93 14.64 -11.40
C ALA A 194 -15.43 14.96 -11.53
N LEU A 195 -14.72 15.05 -10.41
CA LEU A 195 -13.28 15.29 -10.38
C LEU A 195 -12.52 14.17 -11.10
N ILE A 196 -12.73 12.91 -10.70
CA ILE A 196 -12.05 11.76 -11.30
C ILE A 196 -12.34 11.69 -12.80
N SER A 197 -13.61 11.82 -13.22
CA SER A 197 -13.99 11.78 -14.64
C SER A 197 -13.30 12.88 -15.45
N THR A 198 -13.27 14.11 -14.93
CA THR A 198 -12.61 15.25 -15.59
C THR A 198 -11.10 15.03 -15.71
N ARG A 199 -10.44 14.58 -14.64
CA ARG A 199 -9.00 14.33 -14.63
C ARG A 199 -8.60 13.15 -15.50
N ALA A 200 -9.42 12.10 -15.55
CA ALA A 200 -9.24 10.99 -16.48
C ALA A 200 -9.35 11.44 -17.95
N GLN A 201 -10.29 12.33 -18.26
CA GLN A 201 -10.43 12.89 -19.61
C GLN A 201 -9.20 13.73 -20.00
N GLU A 202 -8.71 14.59 -19.10
CA GLU A 202 -7.46 15.35 -19.25
C GLU A 202 -6.26 14.42 -19.48
N ALA A 203 -6.11 13.39 -18.64
CA ALA A 203 -5.02 12.43 -18.73
C ALA A 203 -4.97 11.67 -20.06
N VAL A 204 -6.11 11.33 -20.67
CA VAL A 204 -6.12 10.71 -22.00
C VAL A 204 -5.72 11.70 -23.10
N ARG A 205 -6.14 12.97 -23.00
CA ARG A 205 -5.87 13.98 -24.03
C ARG A 205 -4.40 14.43 -24.02
N GLU A 206 -3.82 14.55 -22.84
CA GLU A 206 -2.51 15.20 -22.64
C GLU A 206 -1.41 14.21 -22.24
N GLY A 207 -1.78 13.00 -21.80
CA GLY A 207 -0.86 12.03 -21.20
C GLY A 207 0.24 11.50 -22.13
N GLN A 208 0.12 11.69 -23.44
CA GLN A 208 1.20 11.34 -24.39
C GLN A 208 2.47 12.19 -24.18
N ALA A 209 2.35 13.36 -23.55
CA ALA A 209 3.49 14.21 -23.18
C ALA A 209 4.24 13.73 -21.91
N VAL A 210 3.68 12.77 -21.18
CA VAL A 210 4.33 12.17 -19.99
C VAL A 210 5.25 11.05 -20.45
N ASP A 211 6.50 11.07 -19.99
CA ASP A 211 7.44 10.00 -20.27
C ASP A 211 7.12 8.75 -19.43
N PRO A 212 7.29 7.53 -19.97
CA PRO A 212 7.30 6.32 -19.16
C PRO A 212 8.30 6.44 -18.01
N LEU A 213 7.90 6.08 -16.78
CA LEU A 213 8.78 6.14 -15.63
C LEU A 213 9.88 5.07 -15.75
N ASP A 214 11.12 5.49 -15.91
CA ASP A 214 12.29 4.62 -15.86
C ASP A 214 13.06 4.83 -14.55
N LEU A 215 13.21 3.75 -13.77
CA LEU A 215 13.99 3.76 -12.53
C LEU A 215 15.40 3.17 -12.73
N GLY A 216 15.79 2.86 -13.97
CA GLY A 216 17.09 2.37 -14.37
C GLY A 216 17.09 0.91 -14.80
N ARG A 217 18.17 0.49 -15.46
CA ARG A 217 18.45 -0.90 -15.86
C ARG A 217 19.97 -1.15 -15.83
N PRO A 218 20.48 -2.08 -15.00
CA PRO A 218 19.76 -2.84 -13.97
C PRO A 218 19.29 -1.94 -12.81
N VAL A 219 18.42 -2.50 -11.96
CA VAL A 219 18.01 -1.83 -10.71
C VAL A 219 18.55 -2.55 -9.48
N ARG A 220 18.95 -1.74 -8.50
CA ARG A 220 19.19 -2.16 -7.12
C ARG A 220 17.91 -1.96 -6.32
N LEU A 221 17.29 -3.05 -5.89
CA LEU A 221 16.16 -3.06 -4.96
C LEU A 221 16.69 -3.14 -3.52
N GLU A 222 16.15 -2.31 -2.64
CA GLU A 222 16.35 -2.41 -1.20
C GLU A 222 15.00 -2.34 -0.48
N VAL A 223 14.73 -3.28 0.42
CA VAL A 223 13.50 -3.36 1.21
C VAL A 223 13.89 -3.21 2.66
N ALA A 224 13.54 -2.07 3.26
CA ALA A 224 13.70 -1.83 4.69
C ALA A 224 12.47 -2.37 5.43
N LEU A 225 12.71 -3.26 6.39
CA LEU A 225 11.68 -3.88 7.19
C LEU A 225 11.48 -3.11 8.48
N ARG A 226 10.25 -3.09 8.98
CA ARG A 226 9.86 -2.49 10.26
C ARG A 226 10.62 -3.09 11.44
N ARG A 227 11.15 -4.28 11.26
CA ARG A 227 11.78 -5.10 12.30
C ARG A 227 13.03 -5.78 11.79
N PRO A 228 14.15 -5.67 12.52
CA PRO A 228 15.37 -6.37 12.16
C PRO A 228 15.18 -7.88 12.06
N GLU A 229 14.38 -8.47 12.95
CA GLU A 229 14.17 -9.92 13.04
C GLU A 229 13.52 -10.50 11.77
N LEU A 230 12.79 -9.68 11.01
CA LEU A 230 12.22 -10.12 9.74
C LEU A 230 13.30 -10.43 8.68
N THR A 231 14.51 -9.88 8.84
CA THR A 231 15.66 -10.19 7.98
C THR A 231 16.28 -11.56 8.30
N ASP A 232 15.98 -12.16 9.45
CA ASP A 232 16.52 -13.46 9.90
C ASP A 232 15.70 -14.66 9.39
N PHE A 233 14.47 -14.44 8.88
CA PHE A 233 13.69 -15.49 8.23
C PHE A 233 14.26 -15.83 6.86
N ALA A 234 14.07 -17.07 6.41
CA ALA A 234 14.68 -17.65 5.21
C ALA A 234 14.69 -16.68 4.02
N LEU A 235 15.86 -16.08 3.75
CA LEU A 235 16.04 -15.17 2.65
C LEU A 235 16.00 -15.97 1.34
N PRO A 236 15.15 -15.61 0.37
CA PRO A 236 15.26 -16.18 -0.96
C PRO A 236 16.69 -15.96 -1.50
N PRO A 237 17.21 -16.88 -2.33
CA PRO A 237 18.61 -16.86 -2.77
C PRO A 237 19.02 -15.59 -3.55
N TYR A 238 18.05 -14.80 -4.00
CA TYR A 238 18.26 -13.55 -4.73
C TYR A 238 18.38 -12.32 -3.83
N PHE A 239 18.16 -12.45 -2.52
CA PHE A 239 18.27 -11.38 -1.55
C PHE A 239 19.52 -11.54 -0.67
N GLU A 240 20.17 -10.42 -0.39
CA GLU A 240 21.27 -10.30 0.55
C GLU A 240 20.88 -9.34 1.68
N ARG A 241 21.47 -9.51 2.86
CA ARG A 241 21.30 -8.55 3.95
C ARG A 241 22.24 -7.36 3.72
N VAL A 242 21.68 -6.16 3.61
CA VAL A 242 22.43 -4.90 3.46
C VAL A 242 22.81 -4.34 4.82
N ASP A 243 21.87 -4.36 5.75
CA ASP A 243 22.05 -3.96 7.15
C ASP A 243 21.06 -4.73 8.06
N GLU A 244 20.97 -4.36 9.35
CA GLU A 244 20.10 -5.04 10.32
C GLU A 244 18.63 -5.12 9.92
N ARG A 245 18.13 -4.19 9.09
CA ARG A 245 16.72 -4.05 8.72
C ARG A 245 16.49 -4.08 7.21
N THR A 246 17.53 -3.98 6.41
CA THR A 246 17.42 -3.82 4.96
C THR A 246 17.88 -5.08 4.23
N LEU A 247 17.06 -5.55 3.30
CA LEU A 247 17.38 -6.59 2.34
C LEU A 247 17.58 -6.00 0.96
N GLY A 248 18.58 -6.46 0.23
CA GLY A 248 18.94 -5.98 -1.10
C GLY A 248 18.81 -7.07 -2.14
N ALA A 249 18.45 -6.71 -3.36
CA ALA A 249 18.49 -7.59 -4.52
C ALA A 249 18.83 -6.80 -5.79
N TRP A 250 19.47 -7.45 -6.75
CA TRP A 250 19.63 -6.92 -8.10
C TRP A 250 18.57 -7.51 -9.02
N ALA A 251 17.98 -6.68 -9.86
CA ALA A 251 17.03 -7.11 -10.89
C ALA A 251 17.35 -6.45 -12.24
N PRO A 252 17.00 -7.09 -13.38
CA PRO A 252 17.23 -6.52 -14.71
C PRO A 252 16.54 -5.17 -14.92
N ASP A 253 15.36 -4.98 -14.32
CA ASP A 253 14.57 -3.76 -14.38
C ASP A 253 13.55 -3.73 -13.23
N THR A 254 12.76 -2.65 -13.16
CA THR A 254 11.72 -2.46 -12.14
C THR A 254 10.65 -3.56 -12.16
N TYR A 255 10.30 -4.12 -13.32
CA TYR A 255 9.27 -5.17 -13.41
C TYR A 255 9.69 -6.44 -12.66
N TYR A 256 10.95 -6.85 -12.84
CA TYR A 256 11.51 -7.96 -12.07
C TYR A 256 11.71 -7.60 -10.58
N ALA A 257 12.13 -6.37 -10.26
CA ALA A 257 12.27 -5.94 -8.87
C ALA A 257 10.95 -6.01 -8.10
N VAL A 258 9.86 -5.49 -8.67
CA VAL A 258 8.52 -5.55 -8.06
C VAL A 258 8.08 -6.99 -7.86
N THR A 259 8.35 -7.86 -8.85
CA THR A 259 8.08 -9.31 -8.72
C THR A 259 8.79 -9.91 -7.51
N LEU A 260 10.05 -9.54 -7.26
CA LEU A 260 10.81 -9.99 -6.09
C LEU A 260 10.22 -9.46 -4.78
N VAL A 261 9.84 -8.18 -4.71
CA VAL A 261 9.21 -7.59 -3.51
C VAL A 261 7.93 -8.33 -3.14
N TYR A 262 7.04 -8.55 -4.11
CA TYR A 262 5.78 -9.22 -3.82
C TYR A 262 5.94 -10.73 -3.55
N ALA A 263 6.97 -11.37 -4.09
CA ALA A 263 7.31 -12.74 -3.70
C ALA A 263 7.72 -12.84 -2.22
N LEU A 264 8.27 -11.77 -1.64
CA LEU A 264 8.57 -11.69 -0.22
C LEU A 264 7.33 -11.43 0.65
N GLY A 265 6.29 -10.80 0.10
CA GLY A 265 5.09 -10.40 0.83
C GLY A 265 4.47 -11.52 1.67
N PRO A 266 4.11 -12.69 1.08
CA PRO A 266 3.55 -13.81 1.83
C PRO A 266 4.49 -14.39 2.90
N LEU A 267 5.80 -14.40 2.63
CA LEU A 267 6.81 -14.84 3.59
C LEU A 267 6.79 -13.92 4.82
N TYR A 268 6.84 -12.60 4.61
CA TYR A 268 6.81 -11.64 5.71
C TYR A 268 5.51 -11.63 6.47
N MET A 269 4.36 -11.77 5.80
CA MET A 269 3.08 -11.87 6.50
C MET A 269 3.04 -13.10 7.41
N THR A 270 3.48 -14.26 6.92
CA THR A 270 3.54 -15.48 7.74
C THR A 270 4.48 -15.32 8.93
N CYS A 271 5.65 -14.71 8.73
CA CYS A 271 6.61 -14.46 9.79
C CYS A 271 6.08 -13.44 10.81
N TYR A 272 5.45 -12.37 10.33
CA TYR A 272 4.87 -11.31 11.14
C TYR A 272 3.68 -11.81 11.98
N GLU A 273 2.78 -12.60 11.40
CA GLU A 273 1.66 -13.23 12.12
C GLU A 273 2.14 -14.16 13.22
N ARG A 274 3.16 -14.99 12.95
CA ARG A 274 3.78 -15.84 13.98
C ARG A 274 4.38 -15.02 15.11
N LEU A 275 5.13 -13.97 14.78
CA LEU A 275 5.66 -13.06 15.80
C LEU A 275 4.52 -12.42 16.61
N MET A 276 3.42 -12.01 15.96
CA MET A 276 2.24 -11.40 16.60
C MET A 276 1.62 -12.36 17.61
N GLU A 277 1.39 -13.61 17.19
CA GLU A 277 0.81 -14.65 18.04
C GLU A 277 1.70 -14.95 19.24
N ASP A 278 3.01 -15.06 19.03
CA ASP A 278 3.97 -15.31 20.11
C ASP A 278 3.98 -14.17 21.13
N ASP A 279 3.84 -12.94 20.68
CA ASP A 279 3.71 -11.75 21.54
C ASP A 279 2.41 -11.74 22.33
N GLN A 280 1.28 -12.06 21.69
CA GLN A 280 -0.02 -12.15 22.36
C GLN A 280 0.00 -13.25 23.43
N ARG A 281 0.56 -14.42 23.12
CA ARG A 281 0.71 -15.53 24.07
C ARG A 281 1.60 -15.15 25.24
N TRP A 282 2.73 -14.49 24.97
CA TRP A 282 3.62 -14.00 26.01
C TRP A 282 2.93 -13.00 26.94
N TRP A 283 2.21 -12.02 26.39
CA TRP A 283 1.44 -11.04 27.16
C TRP A 283 0.34 -11.67 28.01
N ALA A 284 -0.40 -12.64 27.46
CA ALA A 284 -1.40 -13.40 28.20
C ALA A 284 -0.74 -14.17 29.37
N GLY A 285 0.43 -14.76 29.14
CA GLY A 285 1.24 -15.43 30.16
C GLY A 285 1.66 -14.48 31.30
N LEU A 286 2.13 -13.27 30.97
CA LEU A 286 2.46 -12.28 32.00
C LEU A 286 1.23 -11.88 32.82
N LYS A 287 0.11 -11.56 32.18
CA LYS A 287 -1.13 -11.18 32.87
C LYS A 287 -1.64 -12.27 33.81
N ALA A 288 -1.42 -13.54 33.46
CA ALA A 288 -1.75 -14.67 34.33
C ALA A 288 -0.75 -14.85 35.48
N ARG A 289 0.54 -14.52 35.26
CA ARG A 289 1.62 -14.69 36.24
C ARG A 289 1.66 -13.62 37.32
N TYR A 290 1.29 -12.37 37.01
CA TYR A 290 1.43 -11.24 37.93
C TYR A 290 0.07 -10.67 38.38
N PRO A 291 -0.10 -10.39 39.69
CA PRO A 291 -1.36 -9.90 40.24
C PRO A 291 -1.70 -8.47 39.76
N SER A 292 -2.99 -8.13 39.76
CA SER A 292 -3.52 -6.87 39.19
C SER A 292 -2.85 -5.60 39.74
N GLN A 293 -2.44 -5.62 41.02
CA GLN A 293 -1.80 -4.48 41.69
C GLN A 293 -0.45 -4.10 41.06
N VAL A 294 0.28 -5.07 40.50
CA VAL A 294 1.55 -4.80 39.80
C VAL A 294 1.31 -3.98 38.54
N TRP A 295 0.20 -4.28 37.84
CA TRP A 295 -0.18 -3.61 36.59
C TRP A 295 -0.66 -2.17 36.80
N GLU A 296 -1.08 -1.83 38.01
CA GLU A 296 -1.54 -0.51 38.43
C GLU A 296 -0.45 0.32 39.14
N SER A 297 0.77 -0.23 39.28
CA SER A 297 1.83 0.44 40.02
C SER A 297 2.32 1.73 39.34
N PRO A 298 2.54 2.82 40.11
CA PRO A 298 3.12 4.06 39.59
C PRO A 298 4.50 3.86 38.95
N GLU A 299 5.29 2.91 39.48
CA GLU A 299 6.60 2.57 38.92
C GLU A 299 6.48 1.91 37.53
N LEU A 300 5.51 1.02 37.32
CA LEU A 300 5.25 0.47 36.00
C LEU A 300 4.72 1.55 35.04
N ALA A 301 3.85 2.44 35.51
CA ALA A 301 3.36 3.56 34.71
C ALA A 301 4.50 4.50 34.27
N SER A 302 5.41 4.84 35.18
CA SER A 302 6.59 5.66 34.89
C SER A 302 7.58 4.97 33.95
N ALA A 303 7.83 3.67 34.14
CA ALA A 303 8.65 2.88 33.22
C ALA A 303 8.02 2.80 31.82
N ARG A 304 6.68 2.73 31.74
CA ARG A 304 5.96 2.73 30.46
C ARG A 304 6.12 4.06 29.74
N GLU A 305 6.11 5.17 30.45
CA GLU A 305 6.30 6.50 29.87
C GLU A 305 7.76 6.73 29.43
N GLN A 306 8.73 6.37 30.27
CA GLN A 306 10.17 6.54 30.00
C GLN A 306 10.67 5.71 28.81
N HIS A 307 10.09 4.52 28.60
CA HIS A 307 10.49 3.61 27.52
C HIS A 307 9.53 3.61 26.32
N GLY A 308 8.56 4.54 26.25
CA GLY A 308 7.61 4.64 25.13
C GLY A 308 6.65 3.45 25.00
N LEU A 309 6.32 2.78 26.10
CA LEU A 309 5.49 1.57 26.20
C LEU A 309 3.98 1.89 26.35
N THR A 310 3.54 3.03 25.81
CA THR A 310 2.18 3.56 25.98
C THR A 310 1.15 2.86 25.08
N HIS A 311 1.59 2.01 24.15
CA HIS A 311 0.69 1.20 23.31
C HIS A 311 0.86 -0.30 23.60
N TRP A 312 -0.25 -0.96 23.93
CA TRP A 312 -0.36 -2.42 24.07
C TRP A 312 -0.06 -3.20 22.77
N MET A 313 0.17 -2.49 21.66
CA MET A 313 0.46 -3.05 20.33
C MET A 313 1.94 -2.91 19.92
N GLY A 314 2.84 -2.59 20.86
CA GLY A 314 4.29 -2.71 20.65
C GLY A 314 4.74 -4.15 20.88
N TYR A 315 5.59 -4.68 20.00
CA TYR A 315 6.10 -6.03 20.18
C TYR A 315 7.31 -6.11 21.12
N TRP A 316 7.41 -7.22 21.83
CA TRP A 316 8.38 -7.49 22.87
C TRP A 316 9.19 -8.69 22.43
N THR A 317 10.50 -8.56 22.23
CA THR A 317 11.38 -9.70 21.94
C THR A 317 12.62 -9.64 22.84
N GLY A 318 13.29 -10.78 23.02
CA GLY A 318 14.59 -10.92 23.67
C GLY A 318 14.76 -10.12 24.97
N ASP A 319 15.64 -9.12 24.92
CA ASP A 319 16.03 -8.31 26.07
C ASP A 319 14.91 -7.42 26.60
N ARG A 320 13.95 -7.00 25.76
CA ARG A 320 12.79 -6.22 26.23
C ARG A 320 11.81 -7.09 26.99
N ARG A 321 11.56 -8.33 26.53
CA ARG A 321 10.76 -9.31 27.30
C ARG A 321 11.41 -9.58 28.65
N ARG A 322 12.71 -9.85 28.67
CA ARG A 322 13.49 -10.06 29.90
C ARG A 322 13.47 -8.84 30.82
N ALA A 323 13.64 -7.63 30.28
CA ALA A 323 13.62 -6.41 31.08
C ALA A 323 12.23 -6.15 31.69
N MET A 324 11.16 -6.39 30.93
CA MET A 324 9.78 -6.32 31.44
C MET A 324 9.52 -7.38 32.51
N GLU A 325 9.89 -8.64 32.27
CA GLU A 325 9.77 -9.71 33.27
C GLU A 325 10.56 -9.40 34.54
N GLN A 326 11.79 -8.88 34.43
CA GLN A 326 12.59 -8.45 35.57
C GLN A 326 12.00 -7.26 36.31
N LEU A 327 11.37 -6.32 35.60
CA LEU A 327 10.64 -5.22 36.22
C LEU A 327 9.41 -5.73 36.96
N LEU A 328 8.58 -6.56 36.32
CA LEU A 328 7.39 -7.15 36.93
C LEU A 328 7.76 -8.05 38.13
N ASP A 329 8.82 -8.85 38.03
CA ASP A 329 9.35 -9.65 39.14
C ASP A 329 9.87 -8.78 40.29
N ARG A 330 10.40 -7.58 40.02
CA ARG A 330 10.80 -6.63 41.06
C ARG A 330 9.60 -5.99 41.73
N LEU A 331 8.57 -5.64 40.97
CA LEU A 331 7.35 -4.99 41.48
C LEU A 331 6.41 -5.97 42.20
N ALA A 332 6.51 -7.27 41.89
CA ALA A 332 5.74 -8.33 42.53
C ALA A 332 6.37 -8.84 43.84
N ARG A 333 7.61 -8.45 44.14
CA ARG A 333 8.33 -8.76 45.40
C ARG A 333 8.12 -7.64 46.41
#